data_AF-A0A7Z8R480-F1
#
_entry.id   AF-A0A7Z8R480-F1
#
_cell.length_a   1.000
_cell.length_b   1.000
_cell.length_c   1.000
_cell.angle_alpha   90.00
_cell.angle_beta   90.00
_cell.angle_gamma   90.00
#
_symmetry.space_group_name_H-M   'P 1'
#
loop_
_entity.id
_entity.type
_entity.pdbx_description
1 polymer ?
#
loop_
_entity_poly.entity_id
_entity_poly.type
_entity_poly.pdbx_seq_one_letter_code
_entity_poly.pdbx_strand_id
1 'polypeptide(L)' 'MNVNNPASLEQSVPVALTKNIQLLAAAALGFVILFGVGFAPMDLAHNAAHDTRHSVAFPCH' A
#
# COMPACT_ATOMS: atom_id res chain seq x y z
N MET A 1 -42.76 -13.97 -23.01
CA MET A 1 -41.61 -13.93 -22.08
C MET A 1 -41.07 -12.51 -22.06
N ASN A 2 -41.18 -11.83 -20.92
CA ASN A 2 -40.79 -10.43 -20.74
C ASN A 2 -39.35 -10.37 -20.22
N VAL A 3 -38.43 -9.84 -21.02
CA VAL A 3 -37.00 -9.72 -20.67
C VAL A 3 -36.77 -8.43 -19.89
N ASN A 4 -37.09 -8.50 -18.60
CA ASN A 4 -36.66 -7.51 -17.62
C ASN A 4 -35.22 -7.86 -17.21
N ASN A 5 -34.24 -7.55 -18.06
CA ASN A 5 -32.84 -7.70 -17.68
C ASN A 5 -32.35 -6.37 -17.09
N PRO A 6 -32.15 -6.25 -15.76
CA PRO A 6 -31.39 -5.14 -15.21
C PRO A 6 -29.91 -5.42 -15.53
N ALA A 7 -29.54 -5.30 -16.80
CA ALA A 7 -28.15 -5.14 -17.18
C ALA A 7 -27.68 -3.88 -16.47
N SER A 8 -26.98 -4.11 -15.35
CA SER A 8 -25.88 -3.33 -14.83
C SER A 8 -26.05 -1.82 -15.02
N LEU A 9 -26.33 -1.14 -13.91
CA LEU A 9 -25.95 0.25 -13.73
C LEU A 9 -24.42 0.34 -13.96
N GLU A 10 -24.00 0.40 -15.22
CA GLU A 10 -22.63 0.72 -15.60
C GLU A 10 -22.45 2.18 -15.25
N GLN A 11 -22.09 2.38 -13.99
CA GLN A 11 -21.72 3.67 -13.44
C GLN A 11 -20.50 4.13 -14.23
N SER A 12 -20.75 4.97 -15.24
CA SER A 12 -19.76 5.63 -16.06
C SER A 12 -19.03 6.64 -15.18
N VAL A 13 -18.06 6.16 -14.40
CA VAL A 13 -17.20 7.03 -13.61
C VAL A 13 -16.45 7.91 -14.59
N PRO A 14 -16.57 9.25 -14.51
CA PRO A 14 -15.91 10.13 -15.45
C PRO A 14 -14.39 9.91 -15.35
N VAL A 15 -13.77 9.46 -16.45
CA VAL A 15 -12.32 9.14 -16.55
C VAL A 15 -11.43 10.27 -16.02
N ALA A 16 -11.85 11.52 -16.19
CA ALA A 16 -11.13 12.69 -15.68
C ALA A 16 -11.11 12.78 -14.14
N LEU A 17 -12.20 12.39 -13.46
CA LEU A 17 -12.28 12.36 -12.00
C LEU A 17 -11.47 11.20 -11.43
N THR A 18 -11.53 10.03 -12.08
CA THR A 18 -10.75 8.84 -11.70
C THR A 18 -9.26 9.09 -11.79
N LYS A 19 -8.79 9.78 -12.84
CA LYS A 19 -7.38 10.13 -13.03
C LYS A 19 -6.83 10.98 -11.88
N ASN A 20 -7.58 11.99 -11.43
CA ASN A 20 -7.14 12.88 -10.36
C ASN A 20 -7.06 12.16 -9.02
N ILE A 21 -8.03 11.29 -8.73
CA ILE A 21 -8.01 10.44 -7.52
C ILE A 21 -6.82 9.50 -7.55
N GLN A 22 -6.51 8.91 -8.70
CA GLN A 22 -5.38 8.00 -8.87
C GLN A 22 -4.03 8.71 -8.70
N LEU A 23 -3.91 9.95 -9.21
CA LEU A 23 -2.74 10.80 -8.99
C LEU A 23 -2.57 11.17 -7.50
N LEU A 24 -3.66 11.57 -6.85
CA LEU A 24 -3.64 11.91 -5.43
C LEU A 24 -3.30 10.70 -4.56
N ALA A 25 -3.84 9.52 -4.89
CA ALA A 25 -3.53 8.28 -4.20
C ALA A 25 -2.05 7.90 -4.34
N ALA A 26 -1.49 8.02 -5.55
CA ALA A 26 -0.07 7.79 -5.78
C ALA A 26 0.82 8.80 -5.01
N ALA A 27 0.45 10.08 -5.02
CA ALA A 27 1.15 11.11 -4.25
C ALA A 27 1.07 10.86 -2.75
N ALA A 28 -0.11 10.53 -2.22
CA ALA A 28 -0.33 10.19 -0.82
C ALA A 28 0.49 8.98 -0.39
N LEU A 29 0.53 7.92 -1.21
CA LEU A 29 1.39 6.76 -0.98
C LEU A 29 2.87 7.15 -0.91
N GLY A 30 3.33 8.00 -1.84
CA GLY A 30 4.69 8.53 -1.83
C GLY A 30 5.00 9.30 -0.54
N PHE A 31 4.09 10.17 -0.09
CA PHE A 31 4.24 10.87 1.18
C PHE A 31 4.28 9.92 2.37
N VAL A 32 3.43 8.91 2.42
CA VAL A 32 3.43 7.91 3.51
C VAL A 32 4.77 7.20 3.57
N ILE A 33 5.36 6.81 2.43
CA ILE A 33 6.68 6.17 2.40
C ILE A 33 7.76 7.15 2.87
N LEU A 34 7.79 8.37 2.34
CA LEU A 34 8.81 9.37 2.70
C LEU A 34 8.77 9.74 4.17
N PHE A 35 7.57 9.98 4.73
CA PHE A 35 7.42 10.31 6.13
C PHE A 35 7.62 9.09 7.03
N GLY A 36 7.06 7.94 6.64
CA GLY A 36 7.18 6.70 7.40
C GLY A 36 8.63 6.25 7.54
N VAL A 37 9.41 6.30 6.46
CA VAL A 37 10.83 5.91 6.48
C VAL A 37 11.72 7.05 6.98
N GLY A 38 11.48 8.29 6.54
CA GLY A 38 12.32 9.44 6.88
C GLY A 38 12.29 9.84 8.36
N PHE A 39 11.19 9.53 9.06
CA PHE A 39 11.03 9.78 10.49
C PHE A 39 10.93 8.49 11.31
N ALA A 40 11.26 7.33 10.73
CA ALA A 40 11.31 6.08 11.49
C ALA A 40 12.42 6.15 12.56
N PRO A 41 12.20 5.57 13.75
CA PRO A 41 13.25 5.40 14.75
C PRO A 41 14.22 4.31 14.30
N MET A 42 15.27 4.73 13.58
CA MET A 42 16.21 3.82 12.91
C MET A 42 17.01 2.97 13.89
N ASP A 43 17.25 3.44 15.13
CA ASP A 43 17.94 2.64 16.16
C ASP A 43 17.14 1.38 16.53
N LEU A 44 15.84 1.52 16.73
CA LEU A 44 14.94 0.39 17.01
C LEU A 44 14.88 -0.58 15.83
N ALA A 45 14.76 -0.06 14.60
CA ALA A 45 14.72 -0.88 13.39
C ALA A 45 16.05 -1.61 13.14
N HIS A 46 17.19 -0.93 13.33
CA HIS A 46 18.51 -1.52 13.21
C HIS A 46 18.73 -2.61 14.27
N ASN A 47 18.41 -2.33 15.54
CA ASN A 47 18.56 -3.31 16.62
C ASN A 47 17.67 -4.54 16.38
N ALA A 48 16.41 -4.35 15.98
CA ALA A 48 15.53 -5.46 15.64
C ALA A 48 16.05 -6.31 14.46
N ALA A 49 16.63 -5.68 13.44
CA ALA A 49 17.23 -6.39 12.31
C ALA A 49 18.51 -7.15 12.71
N HIS A 50 19.33 -6.56 13.58
CA HIS A 50 20.53 -7.17 14.13
C HIS A 50 20.18 -8.37 15.04
N ASP A 51 19.19 -8.22 15.91
CA ASP A 51 18.68 -9.28 16.78
C ASP A 51 18.02 -10.40 15.96
N THR A 52 17.33 -10.04 14.87
CA THR A 52 16.81 -11.01 13.90
C THR A 52 17.97 -11.81 13.32
N ARG A 53 19.02 -11.18 12.77
CA ARG A 53 20.20 -11.90 12.23
C ARG A 53 20.82 -12.87 13.25
N HIS A 54 20.89 -12.47 14.51
CA HIS A 54 21.35 -13.34 15.60
C HIS A 54 20.38 -14.49 15.91
N SER A 55 19.08 -14.27 15.75
CA SER A 55 18.05 -15.29 15.97
C SER A 55 17.83 -16.20 14.76
N VAL A 56 18.10 -15.75 13.52
CA VAL A 56 17.98 -16.56 12.29
C VAL A 56 19.22 -17.42 12.07
N ALA A 57 20.36 -17.09 12.71
CA ALA A 57 21.48 -18.00 12.87
C ALA A 57 21.15 -19.05 13.96
N PHE A 58 20.05 -19.79 13.77
CA PHE A 58 19.82 -21.02 14.53
C PHE A 58 21.00 -21.97 14.28
N PRO A 59 21.65 -22.51 15.33
CA PRO A 59 22.80 -23.38 15.17
C PRO A 59 22.38 -24.61 14.37
N CYS A 60 23.06 -24.82 13.24
CA CYS A 60 23.03 -26.10 12.53
C CYS A 60 24.00 -27.07 13.23
N HIS A 61 23.70 -27.36 14.49
CA HIS A 61 24.09 -28.57 15.20
C HIS A 61 23.11 -28.81 16.35
#